data_AF-A0A0D0QL57-F1
#
_entry.id   AF-A0A0D0QL57-F1
#
_cell.length_a   1.000
_cell.length_b   1.000
_cell.length_c   1.000
_cell.angle_alpha   90.00
_cell.angle_beta   90.00
_cell.angle_gamma   90.00
#
_symmetry.space_group_name_H-M   'P 1'
#
loop_
_entity.id
_entity.type
_entity.pdbx_description
1 polymer ?
#
loop_
_entity_poly.entity_id
_entity_poly.type
_entity_poly.pdbx_seq_one_letter_code
_entity_poly.pdbx_strand_id
1 'polypeptide(L)'
;MNIFEEVKSQTNLKDVISFYGIEVKHNMFCCPFHNEKHPSASIKHDYFKCFACGVSGDAISFVSKYFGLSSLDACKKLIEDFNLPISLKASSNPIERMRVKEEARKRQIELTKRKRLERERKQAIYILADYHRQLHQLSFNNLEADSQAIIQAEMKRVASILDDLENLKDDNELDNYLDVIKEEIGKKVIEWCN
;
A
#
# COMPACT_ATOMS: atom_id res chain seq x y z
N MET A 1 -23.88 8.73 -3.91
CA MET A 1 -23.78 8.13 -2.57
C MET A 1 -23.75 6.63 -2.72
N ASN A 2 -22.79 5.95 -2.07
CA ASN A 2 -22.77 4.48 -2.04
C ASN A 2 -23.54 3.95 -0.80
N ILE A 3 -23.84 2.64 -0.77
CA ILE A 3 -24.59 2.02 0.33
C ILE A 3 -23.96 2.26 1.72
N PHE A 4 -22.62 2.32 1.81
CA PHE A 4 -21.94 2.53 3.07
C PHE A 4 -22.15 3.95 3.59
N GLU A 5 -22.07 4.95 2.72
CA GLU A 5 -22.35 6.35 3.06
C GLU A 5 -23.81 6.53 3.47
N GLU A 6 -24.73 5.88 2.76
CA GLU A 6 -26.16 5.98 3.01
C GLU A 6 -26.54 5.37 4.37
N VAL A 7 -26.01 4.19 4.70
CA VAL A 7 -26.19 3.57 6.04
C VAL A 7 -25.58 4.45 7.13
N LYS A 8 -24.35 4.96 6.95
CA LYS A 8 -23.72 5.83 7.95
C LYS A 8 -24.48 7.13 8.17
N SER A 9 -25.07 7.70 7.12
CA SER A 9 -25.86 8.93 7.23
C SER A 9 -27.20 8.75 7.97
N GLN A 10 -27.68 7.51 8.07
CA GLN A 10 -28.97 7.17 8.67
C GLN A 10 -28.84 6.32 9.94
N THR A 11 -27.62 6.13 10.45
CA THR A 11 -27.38 5.37 11.69
C THR A 11 -26.55 6.19 12.66
N ASN A 12 -26.86 6.06 13.95
CA ASN A 12 -26.07 6.64 15.01
C ASN A 12 -25.33 5.52 15.76
N LEU A 13 -24.01 5.65 15.91
CA LEU A 13 -23.18 4.62 16.55
C LEU A 13 -23.63 4.29 17.98
N LYS A 14 -24.06 5.28 18.76
CA LYS A 14 -24.56 5.08 20.12
C LYS A 14 -25.85 4.27 20.12
N ASP A 15 -26.76 4.57 19.20
CA ASP A 15 -28.04 3.86 19.07
C ASP A 15 -27.80 2.41 18.61
N VAL A 16 -26.87 2.21 17.68
CA VAL A 16 -26.43 0.88 17.22
C VAL A 16 -25.89 0.04 18.38
N ILE A 17 -24.97 0.58 19.19
CA ILE A 17 -24.40 -0.13 20.34
C ILE A 17 -25.50 -0.47 21.35
N SER A 18 -26.37 0.50 21.66
CA SER A 18 -27.45 0.32 22.63
C SER A 18 -28.50 -0.71 22.17
N PHE A 19 -28.82 -0.72 20.87
CA PHE A 19 -29.74 -1.67 20.26
C PHE A 19 -29.28 -3.12 20.43
N TYR A 20 -27.97 -3.38 20.37
CA TYR A 20 -27.41 -4.72 20.62
C TYR A 20 -27.22 -5.07 22.10
N GLY A 21 -27.86 -4.32 23.01
CA GLY A 21 -27.91 -4.62 24.44
C GLY A 21 -26.69 -4.17 25.23
N ILE A 22 -25.84 -3.31 24.66
CA ILE A 22 -24.65 -2.79 25.33
C ILE A 22 -24.97 -1.41 25.91
N GLU A 23 -24.89 -1.29 27.23
CA GLU A 23 -25.17 -0.03 27.91
C GLU A 23 -24.08 1.01 27.65
N VAL A 24 -24.50 2.19 27.16
CA VAL A 24 -23.61 3.35 26.94
C VAL A 24 -23.91 4.45 27.96
N LYS A 25 -22.94 4.74 28.84
CA LYS A 25 -23.01 5.82 29.84
C LYS A 25 -21.90 6.84 29.59
N HIS A 26 -22.26 8.12 29.49
CA HIS A 26 -21.31 9.21 29.20
C HIS A 26 -20.39 8.92 27.98
N ASN A 27 -20.97 8.36 26.91
CA ASN A 27 -20.25 7.90 25.71
C ASN A 27 -19.22 6.80 25.93
N MET A 28 -19.22 6.16 27.10
CA MET A 28 -18.38 5.00 27.40
C MET A 28 -19.22 3.72 27.52
N PHE A 29 -18.62 2.59 27.18
CA PHE A 29 -19.25 1.27 27.27
C PHE A 29 -18.21 0.16 27.50
N CYS A 30 -18.67 -0.98 28.03
CA CYS A 30 -17.86 -2.20 28.12
C CYS A 30 -17.66 -2.77 26.71
N CYS A 31 -16.41 -2.91 26.30
CA CYS A 31 -16.04 -3.40 24.99
C CYS A 31 -16.45 -4.88 24.85
N PRO A 32 -17.29 -5.23 23.87
CA PRO A 32 -17.71 -6.63 23.68
C PRO A 32 -16.64 -7.50 23.01
N PHE A 33 -15.53 -6.89 22.57
CA PHE A 33 -14.50 -7.56 21.77
C PHE A 33 -13.38 -8.17 22.62
N HIS A 34 -13.42 -7.98 23.94
CA HIS A 34 -12.55 -8.64 24.90
C HIS A 34 -13.27 -8.77 26.25
N ASN A 35 -12.77 -9.63 27.13
CA ASN A 35 -13.42 -9.89 28.41
C ASN A 35 -13.02 -8.82 29.44
N GLU A 36 -13.94 -7.93 29.81
CA GLU A 36 -13.73 -6.90 30.84
C GLU A 36 -14.96 -6.62 31.69
N LYS A 37 -14.75 -6.06 32.89
CA LYS A 37 -15.81 -5.66 33.83
C LYS A 37 -16.03 -4.15 33.92
N HIS A 38 -15.12 -3.35 33.36
CA HIS A 38 -15.15 -1.89 33.43
C HIS A 38 -15.20 -1.31 32.01
N PRO A 39 -15.92 -0.19 31.78
CA PRO A 39 -15.96 0.44 30.46
C PRO A 39 -14.56 0.87 29.98
N SER A 40 -14.13 0.34 28.82
CA SER A 40 -12.86 0.73 28.18
C SER A 40 -13.02 1.32 26.78
N ALA A 41 -14.23 1.27 26.22
CA ALA A 41 -14.53 1.84 24.92
C ALA A 41 -15.24 3.18 25.04
N SER A 42 -14.87 4.13 24.19
CA SER A 42 -15.44 5.48 24.12
C SER A 42 -15.91 5.79 22.71
N ILE A 43 -17.05 6.48 22.61
CA ILE A 43 -17.62 7.03 21.38
C ILE A 43 -17.21 8.51 21.24
N LYS A 44 -16.79 8.91 20.05
CA LYS A 44 -16.51 10.30 19.67
C LYS A 44 -17.02 10.54 18.25
N HIS A 45 -18.07 11.36 18.12
CA HIS A 45 -18.84 11.50 16.87
C HIS A 45 -19.34 10.12 16.39
N ASP A 46 -19.04 9.73 15.16
CA ASP A 46 -19.50 8.50 14.53
C ASP A 46 -18.48 7.35 14.64
N TYR A 47 -17.52 7.48 15.56
CA TYR A 47 -16.43 6.52 15.73
C TYR A 47 -16.27 6.09 17.19
N PHE A 48 -15.98 4.82 17.44
CA PHE A 48 -15.60 4.30 18.74
C PHE A 48 -14.14 3.85 18.74
N LYS A 49 -13.53 3.87 19.93
CA LYS A 49 -12.24 3.23 20.19
C LYS A 49 -12.25 2.59 21.56
N CYS A 50 -11.79 1.35 21.63
CA CYS A 50 -11.44 0.67 22.87
C CYS A 50 -9.98 0.96 23.21
N PHE A 51 -9.73 1.48 24.41
CA PHE A 51 -8.38 1.79 24.87
C PHE A 51 -7.64 0.57 25.44
N ALA A 52 -8.35 -0.51 25.76
CA ALA A 52 -7.76 -1.74 26.29
C ALA A 52 -7.27 -2.69 25.18
N CYS A 53 -8.12 -3.02 24.18
CA CYS A 53 -7.77 -3.95 23.11
C CYS A 53 -7.49 -3.29 21.75
N GLY A 54 -7.63 -1.97 21.65
CA GLY A 54 -7.27 -1.19 20.46
C GLY A 54 -8.27 -1.26 19.30
N VAL A 55 -9.33 -2.08 19.40
CA VAL A 55 -10.37 -2.13 18.37
C VAL A 55 -11.07 -0.78 18.26
N SER A 56 -11.33 -0.36 17.02
CA SER A 56 -11.95 0.91 16.72
C SER A 56 -12.70 0.85 15.39
N GLY A 57 -13.63 1.76 15.19
CA GLY A 57 -14.45 1.73 13.98
C GLY A 57 -15.65 2.66 14.04
N ASP A 58 -16.41 2.70 12.95
CA ASP A 58 -17.75 3.29 12.89
C ASP A 58 -18.83 2.23 13.19
N ALA A 59 -20.11 2.60 13.04
CA ALA A 59 -21.25 1.71 13.24
C ALA A 59 -21.15 0.41 12.43
N ILE A 60 -20.78 0.50 11.14
CA ILE A 60 -20.65 -0.66 10.27
C ILE A 60 -19.50 -1.56 10.75
N SER A 61 -18.36 -0.96 11.12
CA SER A 61 -17.20 -1.68 11.64
C SER A 61 -17.51 -2.39 12.96
N PHE A 62 -18.30 -1.74 13.83
CA PHE A 62 -18.79 -2.32 15.09
C PHE A 62 -19.62 -3.58 14.81
N VAL A 63 -20.68 -3.46 14.00
CA VAL A 63 -21.58 -4.59 13.65
C VAL A 63 -20.82 -5.71 12.93
N SER A 64 -19.95 -5.36 11.98
CA SER A 64 -19.10 -6.31 11.28
C SER A 64 -18.27 -7.16 12.23
N LYS A 65 -17.60 -6.54 13.20
CA LYS A 65 -16.79 -7.26 14.18
C LYS A 65 -17.65 -8.03 15.19
N TYR A 66 -18.75 -7.44 15.63
CA TYR A 66 -19.60 -8.01 16.67
C TYR A 66 -20.31 -9.29 16.20
N PHE A 67 -20.68 -9.35 14.92
CA PHE A 67 -21.33 -10.52 14.32
C PHE A 67 -20.42 -11.36 13.41
N GLY A 68 -19.15 -10.99 13.23
CA GLY A 68 -18.23 -11.68 12.31
C GLY A 68 -18.64 -11.58 10.84
N LEU A 69 -19.24 -10.45 10.43
CA LEU A 69 -19.78 -10.23 9.09
C LEU A 69 -18.81 -9.45 8.20
N SER A 70 -18.93 -9.62 6.88
CA SER A 70 -18.33 -8.69 5.91
C SER A 70 -18.93 -7.28 6.10
N SER A 71 -18.23 -6.22 5.70
CA SER A 71 -18.76 -4.85 5.81
C SER A 71 -20.09 -4.68 5.07
N LEU A 72 -20.26 -5.36 3.93
CA LEU A 72 -21.51 -5.31 3.17
C LEU A 72 -22.65 -6.01 3.90
N ASP A 73 -22.39 -7.17 4.51
CA ASP A 73 -23.40 -7.90 5.27
C ASP A 73 -23.74 -7.18 6.58
N ALA A 74 -22.77 -6.49 7.20
CA ALA A 74 -23.02 -5.57 8.30
C ALA A 74 -23.94 -4.39 7.89
N CYS A 75 -23.76 -3.81 6.69
CA CYS A 75 -24.70 -2.82 6.15
C CYS A 75 -26.11 -3.38 5.99
N LYS A 76 -26.25 -4.58 5.40
CA LYS A 76 -27.56 -5.23 5.23
C LYS A 76 -28.23 -5.47 6.58
N LYS A 77 -27.45 -5.94 7.56
CA LYS A 77 -27.92 -6.16 8.93
C LYS A 77 -28.41 -4.86 9.57
N LEU A 78 -27.66 -3.76 9.43
CA LEU A 78 -28.09 -2.45 9.93
C LEU A 78 -29.36 -1.94 9.24
N ILE A 79 -29.49 -2.14 7.92
CA ILE A 79 -30.69 -1.77 7.16
C ILE A 79 -31.91 -2.52 7.69
N GLU A 80 -31.77 -3.82 7.92
CA GLU A 80 -32.82 -4.68 8.46
C GLU A 80 -33.16 -4.34 9.92
N ASP A 81 -32.16 -4.29 10.80
CA ASP A 81 -32.34 -4.06 12.24
C ASP A 81 -32.95 -2.67 12.53
N PHE A 82 -32.60 -1.64 11.74
CA PHE A 82 -33.08 -0.27 11.91
C PHE A 82 -34.19 0.14 10.94
N ASN A 83 -34.71 -0.79 10.12
CA ASN A 83 -35.73 -0.52 9.08
C ASN A 83 -35.38 0.69 8.19
N LEU A 84 -34.12 0.79 7.77
CA LEU A 84 -33.67 1.93 6.97
C LEU A 84 -34.29 1.87 5.56
N PRO A 85 -34.80 2.98 4.99
CA PRO A 85 -35.39 3.04 3.65
C PRO A 85 -34.33 2.99 2.53
N ILE A 86 -33.33 2.13 2.68
CA ILE A 86 -32.21 1.96 1.77
C ILE A 86 -32.51 0.75 0.89
N SER A 87 -32.76 0.99 -0.39
CA SER A 87 -32.93 -0.10 -1.32
C SER A 87 -31.60 -0.83 -1.46
N LEU A 88 -31.58 -2.11 -1.10
CA LEU A 88 -30.54 -3.05 -1.49
C LEU A 88 -30.67 -3.33 -3.00
N LYS A 89 -30.56 -2.28 -3.82
CA LYS A 89 -30.01 -2.43 -5.16
C LYS A 89 -28.56 -2.80 -4.92
N ALA A 90 -28.32 -4.07 -4.61
CA ALA A 90 -27.12 -4.72 -5.05
C ALA A 90 -26.89 -4.18 -6.45
N SER A 91 -25.72 -3.62 -6.74
CA SER A 91 -25.32 -3.40 -8.13
C SER A 91 -25.51 -4.76 -8.78
N SER A 92 -26.66 -4.94 -9.43
CA SER A 92 -27.26 -6.23 -9.76
C SER A 92 -26.74 -6.71 -11.09
N ASN A 93 -25.67 -6.06 -11.55
CA ASN A 93 -24.91 -6.46 -12.69
C ASN A 93 -23.66 -7.20 -12.19
N PRO A 94 -23.67 -8.54 -12.17
CA PRO A 94 -22.48 -9.36 -11.96
C PRO A 94 -21.30 -8.91 -12.81
N ILE A 95 -21.55 -8.37 -14.02
CA ILE A 95 -20.53 -7.85 -14.93
C ILE A 95 -19.82 -6.65 -14.30
N GLU A 96 -20.56 -5.71 -13.71
CA GLU A 96 -19.96 -4.51 -13.08
C GLU A 96 -19.13 -4.89 -11.85
N ARG A 97 -19.62 -5.83 -11.03
CA ARG A 97 -18.86 -6.35 -9.88
C ARG A 97 -17.58 -7.07 -10.29
N MET A 98 -17.65 -7.84 -11.37
CA MET A 98 -16.50 -8.53 -11.93
C MET A 98 -15.50 -7.53 -12.51
N ARG A 99 -15.98 -6.49 -13.21
CA ARG A 99 -15.15 -5.42 -13.78
C ARG A 99 -14.42 -4.64 -12.69
N VAL A 100 -15.11 -4.21 -11.64
CA VAL A 100 -14.49 -3.51 -10.49
C VAL A 100 -13.45 -4.39 -9.79
N LYS A 101 -13.73 -5.69 -9.59
CA LYS A 101 -12.75 -6.64 -9.03
C LYS A 101 -11.53 -6.82 -9.94
N GLU A 102 -11.75 -6.91 -11.25
CA GLU A 102 -10.69 -7.06 -12.24
C GLU A 102 -9.82 -5.81 -12.33
N GLU A 103 -10.42 -4.62 -12.34
CA GLU A 103 -9.73 -3.33 -12.30
C GLU A 103 -8.90 -3.18 -11.02
N ALA A 104 -9.47 -3.52 -9.85
CA ALA A 104 -8.73 -3.51 -8.59
C ALA A 104 -7.54 -4.49 -8.61
N ARG A 105 -7.72 -5.68 -9.20
CA ARG A 105 -6.66 -6.67 -9.38
C ARG A 105 -5.55 -6.15 -10.30
N LYS A 106 -5.91 -5.57 -11.45
CA LYS A 106 -4.96 -4.97 -12.41
C LYS A 106 -4.14 -3.87 -11.74
N ARG A 107 -4.82 -2.95 -11.04
CA ARG A 107 -4.16 -1.87 -10.29
C ARG A 107 -3.21 -2.40 -9.22
N GLN A 108 -3.57 -3.47 -8.52
CA GLN A 108 -2.71 -4.07 -7.51
C GLN A 108 -1.45 -4.72 -8.13
N ILE A 109 -1.59 -5.37 -9.28
CA ILE A 109 -0.46 -5.95 -10.04
C ILE A 109 0.48 -4.82 -10.49
N GLU A 110 -0.06 -3.75 -11.06
CA GLU A 110 0.71 -2.59 -11.54
C GLU A 110 1.46 -1.90 -10.40
N LEU A 111 0.80 -1.66 -9.26
CA LEU A 111 1.44 -1.11 -8.06
C LEU A 111 2.59 -2.00 -7.55
N THR A 112 2.44 -3.32 -7.66
CA THR A 112 3.46 -4.27 -7.23
C THR A 112 4.64 -4.27 -8.20
N LYS A 113 4.38 -4.22 -9.51
CA LYS A 113 5.41 -4.07 -10.56
C LYS A 113 6.23 -2.79 -10.33
N ARG A 114 5.54 -1.65 -10.13
CA ARG A 114 6.19 -0.36 -9.89
C ARG A 114 7.10 -0.36 -8.67
N LYS A 115 6.63 -0.90 -7.53
CA LYS A 115 7.45 -1.03 -6.32
C LYS A 115 8.67 -1.92 -6.52
N ARG A 116 8.56 -2.99 -7.31
CA ARG A 116 9.68 -3.86 -7.65
C ARG A 116 10.71 -3.09 -8.48
N LEU A 117 10.27 -2.45 -9.56
CA LEU A 117 11.13 -1.68 -10.46
C LEU A 117 11.84 -0.53 -9.73
N GLU A 118 11.14 0.19 -8.84
CA GLU A 118 11.74 1.25 -8.03
C GLU A 118 12.89 0.73 -7.14
N ARG A 119 12.75 -0.49 -6.58
CA ARG A 119 13.82 -1.12 -5.79
C ARG A 119 15.00 -1.51 -6.66
N GLU A 120 14.75 -2.14 -7.81
CA GLU A 120 15.80 -2.54 -8.74
C GLU A 120 16.56 -1.32 -9.28
N ARG A 121 15.86 -0.23 -9.59
CA ARG A 121 16.45 1.07 -9.98
C ARG A 121 17.37 1.63 -8.91
N LYS A 122 16.90 1.72 -7.66
CA LYS A 122 17.71 2.21 -6.54
C LYS A 122 18.96 1.35 -6.33
N GLN A 123 18.82 0.04 -6.47
CA GLN A 123 19.94 -0.89 -6.37
C GLN A 123 20.96 -0.68 -7.50
N ALA A 124 20.48 -0.52 -8.75
CA ALA A 124 21.34 -0.24 -9.90
C ALA A 124 22.11 1.07 -9.72
N ILE A 125 21.42 2.15 -9.32
CA ILE A 125 22.05 3.45 -9.03
C ILE A 125 23.13 3.30 -7.95
N TYR A 126 22.84 2.58 -6.86
CA TYR A 126 23.80 2.36 -5.78
C TYR A 126 25.07 1.65 -6.29
N ILE A 127 24.92 0.54 -7.01
CA ILE A 127 26.04 -0.25 -7.55
C ILE A 127 26.86 0.58 -8.54
N LEU A 128 26.20 1.28 -9.46
CA LEU A 128 26.87 2.09 -10.48
C LEU A 128 27.60 3.30 -9.88
N ALA A 129 27.02 3.94 -8.85
CA ALA A 129 27.67 5.04 -8.15
C ALA A 129 28.91 4.58 -7.39
N ASP A 130 28.88 3.39 -6.77
CA ASP A 130 30.05 2.80 -6.13
C ASP A 130 31.14 2.44 -7.15
N TYR A 131 30.76 1.82 -8.26
CA TYR A 131 31.69 1.53 -9.36
C TYR A 131 32.32 2.80 -9.95
N HIS A 132 31.51 3.84 -10.19
CA HIS A 132 32.00 5.13 -10.66
C HIS A 132 33.01 5.75 -9.68
N ARG A 133 32.77 5.64 -8.37
CA ARG A 133 33.70 6.11 -7.33
C ARG A 133 35.03 5.34 -7.38
N GLN A 134 34.99 4.02 -7.55
CA GLN A 134 36.19 3.18 -7.65
C GLN A 134 37.01 3.53 -8.90
N LEU A 135 36.36 3.73 -10.05
CA LEU A 135 37.04 4.20 -11.26
C LEU A 135 37.70 5.57 -11.06
N HIS A 136 37.02 6.50 -10.38
CA HIS A 136 37.59 7.79 -10.04
C HIS A 136 38.85 7.64 -9.16
N GLN A 137 38.85 6.75 -8.16
CA GLN A 137 40.04 6.48 -7.35
C GLN A 137 41.20 5.92 -8.18
N LEU A 138 40.92 4.97 -9.07
CA LEU A 138 41.94 4.40 -9.96
C LEU A 138 42.55 5.43 -10.90
N SER A 139 41.77 6.44 -11.33
CA SER A 139 42.24 7.48 -12.24
C SER A 139 43.37 8.37 -11.68
N PHE A 140 43.53 8.43 -10.35
CA PHE A 140 44.62 9.16 -9.69
C PHE A 140 45.91 8.35 -9.54
N ASN A 141 45.91 7.07 -9.91
CA ASN A 141 47.12 6.27 -9.93
C ASN A 141 48.00 6.70 -11.12
N ASN A 142 49.32 6.61 -10.97
CA ASN A 142 50.28 6.80 -12.06
C ASN A 142 50.21 5.59 -13.02
N LEU A 143 49.19 5.59 -13.88
CA LEU A 143 48.93 4.59 -14.90
C LEU A 143 49.48 5.05 -16.26
N GLU A 144 49.67 4.09 -17.17
CA GLU A 144 49.99 4.37 -18.57
C GLU A 144 48.84 5.13 -19.26
N ALA A 145 49.17 5.93 -20.27
CA ALA A 145 48.22 6.81 -20.96
C ALA A 145 47.01 6.05 -21.56
N ASP A 146 47.24 4.86 -22.11
CA ASP A 146 46.19 4.03 -22.68
C ASP A 146 45.21 3.53 -21.60
N SER A 147 45.74 3.16 -20.43
CA SER A 147 44.92 2.75 -19.28
C SER A 147 44.11 3.92 -18.73
N GLN A 148 44.69 5.13 -18.66
CA GLN A 148 43.96 6.34 -18.27
C GLN A 148 42.82 6.66 -19.24
N ALA A 149 43.04 6.54 -20.55
CA ALA A 149 42.00 6.78 -21.56
C ALA A 149 40.82 5.80 -21.42
N ILE A 150 41.09 4.52 -21.15
CA ILE A 150 40.07 3.50 -20.92
C ILE A 150 39.23 3.84 -19.68
N ILE A 151 39.88 4.17 -18.55
CA ILE A 151 39.18 4.52 -17.30
C ILE A 151 38.30 5.75 -17.51
N GLN A 152 38.81 6.79 -18.18
CA GLN A 152 38.00 7.99 -18.46
C GLN A 152 36.79 7.71 -19.36
N ALA A 153 36.95 6.85 -20.36
CA ALA A 153 35.84 6.45 -21.24
C ALA A 153 34.76 5.70 -20.46
N GLU A 154 35.15 4.75 -19.60
CA GLU A 154 34.20 3.98 -18.79
C GLU A 154 33.52 4.86 -17.73
N MET A 155 34.23 5.80 -17.10
CA MET A 155 33.63 6.77 -16.18
C MET A 155 32.53 7.59 -16.85
N LYS A 156 32.80 8.12 -18.06
CA LYS A 156 31.80 8.86 -18.84
C LYS A 156 30.58 7.99 -19.18
N ARG A 157 30.81 6.73 -19.53
CA ARG A 157 29.75 5.75 -19.80
C ARG A 157 28.87 5.56 -18.57
N VAL A 158 29.47 5.25 -17.42
CA VAL A 158 28.74 5.02 -16.16
C VAL A 158 27.99 6.28 -15.71
N ALA A 159 28.59 7.46 -15.85
CA ALA A 159 27.93 8.73 -15.53
C ALA A 159 26.69 8.98 -16.40
N SER A 160 26.75 8.67 -17.69
CA SER A 160 25.59 8.75 -18.59
C SER A 160 24.47 7.80 -18.15
N ILE A 161 24.82 6.57 -17.77
CA ILE A 161 23.85 5.55 -17.34
C ILE A 161 23.17 5.96 -16.03
N LEU A 162 23.93 6.56 -15.10
CA LEU A 162 23.37 7.12 -13.86
C LEU A 162 22.37 8.25 -14.15
N ASP A 163 22.72 9.18 -15.05
CA ASP A 163 21.82 10.28 -15.42
C ASP A 163 20.52 9.78 -16.08
N ASP A 164 20.62 8.79 -16.98
CA ASP A 164 19.46 8.12 -17.56
C ASP A 164 18.59 7.50 -16.46
N LEU A 165 19.20 6.70 -15.57
CA LEU A 165 18.50 6.05 -14.46
C LEU A 165 17.86 7.05 -13.51
N GLU A 166 18.42 8.23 -13.28
CA GLU A 166 17.85 9.26 -12.42
C GLU A 166 16.67 9.99 -13.07
N ASN A 167 16.65 10.06 -14.41
CA ASN A 167 15.66 10.83 -15.16
C ASN A 167 14.57 9.99 -15.86
N LEU A 168 14.61 8.65 -15.76
CA LEU A 168 13.58 7.76 -16.30
C LEU A 168 12.18 8.11 -15.80
N LYS A 169 11.24 8.27 -16.75
CA LYS A 169 9.86 8.70 -16.51
C LYS A 169 8.85 7.55 -16.55
N ASP A 170 9.13 6.48 -17.30
CA ASP A 170 8.23 5.32 -17.43
C ASP A 170 8.83 4.04 -16.85
N ASP A 171 7.95 3.25 -16.23
CA ASP A 171 8.27 1.97 -15.60
C ASP A 171 8.64 0.91 -16.67
N ASN A 172 8.11 0.98 -17.91
CA ASN A 172 8.49 0.03 -18.97
C ASN A 172 9.87 0.32 -19.57
N GLU A 173 10.25 1.59 -19.68
CA GLU A 173 11.61 1.98 -20.09
C GLU A 173 12.65 1.47 -19.09
N LEU A 174 12.34 1.56 -17.80
CA LEU A 174 13.18 1.06 -16.72
C LEU A 174 13.34 -0.47 -16.74
N ASP A 175 12.28 -1.23 -17.01
CA ASP A 175 12.31 -2.70 -17.12
C ASP A 175 13.33 -3.13 -18.21
N ASN A 176 13.21 -2.54 -19.40
CA ASN A 176 14.13 -2.79 -20.52
C ASN A 176 15.57 -2.36 -20.19
N TYR A 177 15.74 -1.20 -19.56
CA TYR A 177 17.06 -0.65 -19.23
C TYR A 177 17.78 -1.48 -18.17
N LEU A 178 17.05 -1.99 -17.17
CA LEU A 178 17.60 -2.90 -16.16
C LEU A 178 18.05 -4.23 -16.76
N ASP A 179 17.33 -4.74 -17.77
CA ASP A 179 17.74 -5.94 -18.49
C ASP A 179 19.06 -5.72 -19.25
N VAL A 180 19.20 -4.57 -19.94
CA VAL A 180 20.47 -4.18 -20.59
C VAL A 180 21.61 -4.04 -19.57
N ILE A 181 21.39 -3.38 -18.43
CA ILE A 181 22.39 -3.25 -17.36
C ILE A 181 22.82 -4.64 -16.85
N LYS A 182 21.87 -5.54 -16.62
CA LYS A 182 22.17 -6.90 -16.13
C LYS A 182 22.99 -7.70 -17.15
N GLU A 183 22.72 -7.53 -18.44
CA GLU A 183 23.46 -8.22 -19.52
C GLU A 183 24.85 -7.63 -19.75
N GLU A 184 25.00 -6.30 -19.76
CA GLU A 184 26.24 -5.62 -20.14
C GLU A 184 27.18 -5.30 -18.97
N ILE A 185 26.63 -4.95 -17.80
CA ILE A 185 27.40 -4.49 -16.63
C ILE A 185 27.53 -5.62 -15.61
N GLY A 186 26.50 -6.47 -15.49
CA GLY A 186 26.47 -7.59 -14.55
C GLY A 186 27.64 -8.57 -14.73
N LYS A 187 28.04 -8.88 -15.97
CA LYS A 187 29.19 -9.78 -16.23
C LYS A 187 30.52 -9.20 -15.74
N LYS A 188 30.75 -7.90 -15.99
CA LYS A 188 31.99 -7.22 -15.58
C LYS A 188 32.08 -7.00 -14.06
N VAL A 189 30.95 -6.72 -13.41
CA VAL A 189 30.89 -6.58 -11.93
C VAL A 189 31.03 -7.93 -11.23
N ILE A 190 30.42 -9.00 -11.76
CA ILE A 190 30.57 -10.37 -11.22
C ILE A 190 32.00 -10.90 -11.40
N GLU A 191 32.67 -10.57 -12.51
CA GLU A 191 34.11 -10.85 -12.72
C GLU A 191 35.03 -10.04 -11.80
N TRP A 192 34.57 -8.91 -11.25
CA TRP A 192 35.34 -8.07 -10.33
C TRP A 192 35.15 -8.46 -8.85
N CYS A 193 34.03 -9.10 -8.52
CA CYS A 193 33.71 -9.57 -7.17
C CYS A 193 34.18 -11.00 -6.86
N ASN A 194 34.62 -11.76 -7.87
CA ASN A 194 35.26 -13.07 -7.72
C ASN A 194 36.76 -12.99 -7.99
#